data_AF-A0A0E3PWR1-F1
#
_entry.id   AF-A0A0E3PWR1-F1
#
_cell.length_a   1.000
_cell.length_b   1.000
_cell.length_c   1.000
_cell.angle_alpha   90.00
_cell.angle_beta   90.00
_cell.angle_gamma   90.00
#
_symmetry.space_group_name_H-M   'P 1'
#
loop_
_entity.id
_entity.type
_entity.pdbx_description
1 polymer ?
#
loop_
_entity_poly.entity_id
_entity_poly.type
_entity_poly.pdbx_seq_one_letter_code
_entity_poly.pdbx_strand_id
1 'polypeptide(L)'
;MKNLKKKLLKLVKIFVIIFVCLAAFFVYIFIEPYWINEKTTTISDSDVPQNFEDKKIVFISDIHHGPYFERERVADLVRKVNDLEPDIIILGGDYVSGDVGYIGPCFEELSRLKADMGIFGVTGNHDEWTDYNLTVKCMENAGITVLSNRAEWLENWGR
;
A
#
# COMPACT_ATOMS: atom_id res chain seq x y z
N MET A 1 -35.08 44.28 -19.01
CA MET A 1 -34.59 43.06 -19.72
C MET A 1 -33.06 42.85 -19.67
N LYS A 2 -32.19 43.83 -19.97
CA LYS A 2 -30.71 43.64 -20.00
C LYS A 2 -30.11 43.16 -18.65
N ASN A 3 -30.59 43.69 -17.52
CA ASN A 3 -30.11 43.29 -16.18
C ASN A 3 -30.49 41.85 -15.81
N LEU A 4 -31.65 41.38 -16.27
CA LEU A 4 -32.10 40.00 -16.04
C LEU A 4 -31.24 39.00 -16.84
N LYS A 5 -30.94 39.30 -18.11
CA LYS A 5 -30.02 38.49 -18.93
C LYS A 5 -28.60 38.42 -18.33
N LYS A 6 -28.08 39.53 -17.79
CA LYS A 6 -26.77 39.55 -17.11
C LYS A 6 -26.76 38.72 -15.83
N LYS A 7 -27.82 38.80 -15.00
CA LYS A 7 -27.97 37.98 -13.80
C LYS A 7 -28.06 36.48 -14.14
N LEU A 8 -28.85 36.13 -15.16
CA LEU A 8 -28.97 34.77 -15.67
C LEU A 8 -27.63 34.23 -16.18
N LEU A 9 -26.88 35.00 -16.98
CA LEU A 9 -25.56 34.58 -17.47
C LEU A 9 -24.56 34.36 -16.33
N LYS A 10 -24.60 35.19 -15.27
CA LYS A 10 -23.77 35.01 -14.08
C LYS A 10 -24.12 33.70 -13.34
N LEU A 11 -25.42 33.40 -13.17
CA LEU A 11 -25.89 32.17 -12.57
C LEU A 11 -25.49 30.93 -13.38
N VAL A 12 -25.63 30.97 -14.71
CA VAL A 12 -25.18 29.88 -15.60
C VAL A 12 -23.68 29.65 -15.47
N LYS A 13 -22.86 30.71 -15.44
CA LYS A 13 -21.41 30.57 -15.23
C LYS A 13 -21.07 29.92 -13.88
N ILE A 14 -21.76 30.32 -12.80
CA ILE A 14 -21.57 29.70 -11.49
C ILE A 14 -21.93 28.22 -11.54
N PHE A 15 -23.07 27.87 -12.14
CA PHE A 15 -23.50 26.49 -12.27
C PHE A 15 -22.51 25.65 -13.09
N VAL A 16 -21.99 26.19 -14.19
CA VAL A 16 -20.95 25.53 -15.01
C VAL A 16 -19.68 25.30 -14.19
N ILE A 17 -19.22 26.30 -13.41
CA ILE A 17 -18.03 26.14 -12.56
C ILE A 17 -18.25 25.03 -11.53
N ILE A 18 -19.39 25.04 -10.82
CA ILE A 18 -19.73 24.02 -9.84
C ILE A 18 -19.77 22.63 -10.49
N PHE A 19 -20.41 22.52 -11.66
CA PHE A 19 -20.47 21.26 -12.40
C PHE A 19 -19.08 20.75 -12.79
N VAL A 20 -18.20 21.61 -13.29
CA VAL A 20 -16.81 21.24 -13.64
C VAL A 20 -16.03 20.82 -12.39
N CYS A 21 -16.16 21.53 -11.27
CA CYS A 21 -15.50 21.16 -10.02
C CYS A 21 -15.98 19.80 -9.50
N LEU A 22 -17.30 19.54 -9.54
CA LEU A 22 -17.86 18.25 -9.16
C LEU A 22 -17.36 17.13 -10.08
N ALA A 23 -17.39 17.35 -11.40
CA ALA A 23 -16.87 16.38 -12.36
C ALA A 23 -15.39 16.06 -12.11
N ALA A 24 -14.56 17.09 -11.87
CA ALA A 24 -13.15 16.91 -11.54
C ALA A 24 -12.95 16.15 -10.22
N PHE A 25 -13.77 16.44 -9.20
CA PHE A 25 -13.74 15.71 -7.93
C PHE A 25 -14.09 14.23 -8.10
N PHE A 26 -15.14 13.91 -8.87
CA PHE A 26 -15.49 12.52 -9.17
C PHE A 26 -14.37 11.81 -9.93
N VAL A 27 -13.77 12.46 -10.94
CA VAL A 27 -12.61 11.90 -11.66
C VAL A 27 -11.44 11.65 -10.71
N TYR A 28 -11.14 12.60 -9.82
CA TYR A 28 -10.06 12.45 -8.84
C TYR A 28 -10.24 11.24 -7.93
N ILE A 29 -11.46 10.99 -7.43
CA ILE A 29 -11.78 9.80 -6.60
C ILE A 29 -11.42 8.48 -7.30
N PHE A 30 -11.58 8.41 -8.63
CA PHE A 30 -11.26 7.20 -9.40
C PHE A 30 -9.78 7.10 -9.80
N ILE A 31 -9.03 8.19 -9.78
CA ILE A 31 -7.61 8.22 -10.20
C ILE A 31 -6.67 8.11 -8.99
N GLU A 32 -6.93 8.88 -7.95
CA GLU A 32 -6.03 9.02 -6.80
C GLU A 32 -5.63 7.70 -6.15
N PRO A 33 -6.53 6.71 -5.95
CA PRO A 33 -6.14 5.43 -5.37
C PRO A 33 -5.06 4.72 -6.22
N TYR A 34 -5.12 4.83 -7.54
CA TYR A 34 -4.15 4.19 -8.44
C TYR A 34 -2.79 4.90 -8.45
N TRP A 35 -2.69 6.07 -7.84
CA TRP A 35 -1.49 6.89 -7.80
C TRP A 35 -0.56 6.47 -6.65
N ILE A 36 0.01 5.27 -6.78
CA ILE A 36 1.06 4.80 -5.85
C ILE A 36 2.26 5.73 -5.98
N ASN A 37 2.57 6.42 -4.88
CA ASN A 37 3.72 7.31 -4.77
C ASN A 37 4.84 6.63 -3.98
N GLU A 38 6.03 6.57 -4.56
CA GLU A 38 7.24 6.18 -3.86
C GLU A 38 7.78 7.37 -3.07
N LYS A 39 8.04 7.17 -1.77
CA LYS A 39 8.67 8.18 -0.92
C LYS A 39 9.94 7.61 -0.32
N THR A 40 11.07 8.16 -0.73
CA THR A 40 12.39 7.70 -0.30
C THR A 40 12.97 8.63 0.74
N THR A 41 13.39 8.06 1.87
CA THR A 41 14.08 8.78 2.95
C THR A 41 15.36 8.03 3.28
N THR A 42 16.49 8.74 3.32
CA THR A 42 17.75 8.18 3.81
C THR A 42 17.81 8.37 5.32
N ILE A 43 18.02 7.27 6.04
CA ILE A 43 18.30 7.29 7.48
C ILE A 43 19.80 7.16 7.65
N SER A 44 20.40 8.06 8.42
CA SER A 44 21.82 8.03 8.75
C SER A 44 21.97 8.19 10.25
N ASP A 45 22.53 7.18 10.89
CA ASP A 45 22.76 7.14 12.33
C ASP A 45 24.10 6.45 12.60
N SER A 46 24.84 6.90 13.61
CA SER A 46 26.11 6.27 14.02
C SER A 46 25.92 4.85 14.55
N ASP A 47 24.71 4.50 14.97
CA ASP A 47 24.37 3.18 15.48
C ASP A 47 24.05 2.18 14.35
N VAL A 48 23.94 2.64 13.08
CA VAL A 48 23.78 1.74 11.93
C VAL A 48 25.12 1.05 11.65
N PRO A 49 25.19 -0.28 11.76
CA PRO A 49 26.43 -1.01 11.50
C PRO A 49 26.88 -0.85 10.04
N GLN A 50 28.20 -0.85 9.81
CA GLN A 50 28.78 -0.65 8.46
C GLN A 50 28.28 -1.67 7.43
N ASN A 51 28.05 -2.92 7.84
CA ASN A 51 27.47 -3.98 7.02
C ASN A 51 26.00 -3.74 6.64
N PHE A 52 25.35 -2.71 7.19
CA PHE A 52 24.01 -2.26 6.82
C PHE A 52 24.01 -0.94 6.04
N GLU A 53 25.19 -0.39 5.71
CA GLU A 53 25.28 0.77 4.81
C GLU A 53 24.60 0.47 3.47
N ASP A 54 23.90 1.50 2.97
CA ASP A 54 23.15 1.49 1.71
C ASP A 54 22.07 0.39 1.58
N LYS A 55 21.72 -0.29 2.67
CA LYS A 55 20.61 -1.26 2.68
C LYS A 55 19.27 -0.57 2.46
N LYS A 56 18.48 -1.14 1.57
CA LYS A 56 17.18 -0.63 1.17
C LYS A 56 16.07 -1.38 1.87
N ILE A 57 15.29 -0.64 2.65
CA ILE A 57 14.07 -1.13 3.29
C ILE A 57 12.89 -0.58 2.53
N VAL A 58 12.02 -1.46 2.03
CA VAL A 58 10.73 -1.06 1.46
C VAL A 58 9.63 -1.37 2.47
N PHE A 59 8.87 -0.34 2.85
CA PHE A 59 7.72 -0.45 3.73
C PHE A 59 6.43 -0.31 2.93
N ILE A 60 5.52 -1.27 3.09
CA ILE A 60 4.17 -1.21 2.51
C ILE A 60 3.13 -1.59 3.57
N SER A 61 1.96 -0.99 3.50
CA SER A 61 0.85 -1.20 4.45
C SER A 61 -0.48 -0.88 3.75
N ASP A 62 -1.60 -1.25 4.37
CA ASP A 62 -2.94 -0.82 3.98
C ASP A 62 -3.27 -1.17 2.51
N ILE A 63 -2.89 -2.38 2.08
CA ILE A 63 -3.15 -2.88 0.72
C ILE A 63 -4.66 -3.00 0.49
N HIS A 64 -5.41 -3.43 1.51
CA HIS A 64 -6.86 -3.53 1.49
C HIS A 64 -7.43 -4.28 0.27
N HIS A 65 -6.82 -5.42 -0.10
CA HIS A 65 -7.35 -6.25 -1.19
C HIS A 65 -8.82 -6.59 -0.93
N GLY A 66 -9.66 -6.27 -1.92
CA GLY A 66 -11.11 -6.30 -1.77
C GLY A 66 -11.82 -5.69 -2.99
N PRO A 67 -13.09 -5.30 -2.85
CA PRO A 67 -13.94 -4.90 -3.99
C PRO A 67 -13.44 -3.65 -4.74
N TYR A 68 -12.58 -2.83 -4.13
CA TYR A 68 -12.03 -1.61 -4.71
C TYR A 68 -10.52 -1.68 -4.96
N PHE A 69 -9.89 -2.78 -4.57
CA PHE A 69 -8.46 -3.05 -4.79
C PHE A 69 -8.34 -4.49 -5.25
N GLU A 70 -8.42 -4.69 -6.56
CA GLU A 70 -8.43 -6.02 -7.17
C GLU A 70 -7.06 -6.70 -7.06
N ARG A 71 -7.04 -8.01 -7.31
CA ARG A 71 -5.85 -8.84 -7.15
C ARG A 71 -4.72 -8.39 -8.09
N GLU A 72 -5.07 -7.99 -9.30
CA GLU A 72 -4.18 -7.45 -10.31
C GLU A 72 -3.42 -6.23 -9.79
N ARG A 73 -4.07 -5.40 -8.97
CA ARG A 73 -3.42 -4.24 -8.35
C ARG A 73 -2.43 -4.65 -7.26
N VAL A 74 -2.69 -5.75 -6.55
CA VAL A 74 -1.70 -6.35 -5.62
C VAL A 74 -0.50 -6.87 -6.41
N ALA A 75 -0.73 -7.54 -7.54
CA ALA A 75 0.34 -7.99 -8.43
C ALA A 75 1.17 -6.82 -8.98
N ASP A 76 0.53 -5.70 -9.34
CA ASP A 76 1.21 -4.48 -9.78
C ASP A 76 2.04 -3.84 -8.67
N LEU A 77 1.52 -3.78 -7.45
CA LEU A 77 2.26 -3.34 -6.26
C LEU A 77 3.51 -4.20 -6.05
N VAL A 78 3.36 -5.53 -6.09
CA VAL A 78 4.48 -6.46 -5.91
C VAL A 78 5.56 -6.27 -6.99
N ARG A 79 5.17 -6.05 -8.25
CA ARG A 79 6.14 -5.73 -9.32
C ARG A 79 6.90 -4.45 -9.00
N LYS A 80 6.18 -3.36 -8.67
CA LYS A 80 6.81 -2.09 -8.31
C LYS A 80 7.77 -2.21 -7.13
N VAL A 81 7.38 -2.95 -6.09
CA VAL A 81 8.23 -3.19 -4.91
C VAL A 81 9.49 -3.96 -5.29
N ASN A 82 9.36 -5.02 -6.10
CA ASN A 82 10.52 -5.80 -6.56
C ASN A 82 11.45 -4.99 -7.48
N ASP A 83 10.92 -4.09 -8.31
CA ASP A 83 11.72 -3.19 -9.16
C ASP A 83 12.58 -2.21 -8.35
N LEU A 84 12.25 -2.00 -7.07
CA LEU A 84 13.10 -1.24 -6.15
C LEU A 84 14.30 -2.04 -5.65
N GLU A 85 14.40 -3.34 -5.92
CA GLU A 85 15.48 -4.21 -5.44
C GLU A 85 15.72 -4.06 -3.92
N PRO A 86 14.71 -4.34 -3.07
CA PRO A 86 14.85 -4.17 -1.64
C PRO A 86 15.75 -5.24 -1.03
N ASP A 87 16.56 -4.86 -0.05
CA ASP A 87 17.24 -5.82 0.81
C ASP A 87 16.27 -6.39 1.84
N ILE A 88 15.36 -5.55 2.36
CA ILE A 88 14.37 -5.91 3.39
C ILE A 88 13.00 -5.37 2.97
N ILE A 89 11.96 -6.18 3.15
CA ILE A 89 10.58 -5.70 3.02
C ILE A 89 9.88 -5.79 4.38
N ILE A 90 9.18 -4.70 4.74
CA ILE A 90 8.36 -4.62 5.95
C ILE A 90 6.90 -4.38 5.55
N LEU A 91 6.01 -5.22 6.07
CA LEU A 91 4.57 -5.19 5.84
C LEU A 91 3.84 -4.70 7.09
N GLY A 92 3.14 -3.57 6.99
CA GLY A 92 2.52 -2.87 8.12
C GLY A 92 1.13 -3.37 8.56
N GLY A 93 0.53 -4.31 7.82
CA GLY A 93 -0.82 -4.81 8.09
C GLY A 93 -1.88 -4.23 7.14
N ASP A 94 -3.14 -4.57 7.42
CA ASP A 94 -4.34 -4.20 6.66
C ASP A 94 -4.27 -4.67 5.19
N TYR A 95 -4.07 -5.97 5.01
CA TYR A 95 -3.90 -6.61 3.70
C TYR A 95 -5.21 -6.83 2.96
N VAL A 96 -6.32 -7.02 3.68
CA VAL A 96 -7.64 -7.35 3.11
C VAL A 96 -8.76 -6.49 3.67
N SER A 97 -9.89 -6.45 2.96
CA SER A 97 -11.07 -5.70 3.38
C SER A 97 -12.30 -6.59 3.56
N GLY A 98 -12.53 -7.05 4.79
CA GLY A 98 -13.86 -7.45 5.28
C GLY A 98 -14.44 -8.78 4.76
N ASP A 99 -13.73 -9.49 3.90
CA ASP A 99 -14.14 -10.82 3.41
C ASP A 99 -12.92 -11.76 3.34
N VAL A 100 -13.10 -12.95 3.92
CA VAL A 100 -12.06 -14.00 4.00
C VAL A 100 -11.62 -14.51 2.63
N GLY A 101 -12.47 -14.39 1.61
CA GLY A 101 -12.19 -14.77 0.23
C GLY A 101 -11.06 -13.96 -0.41
N TYR A 102 -10.73 -12.79 0.14
CA TYR A 102 -9.61 -11.97 -0.33
C TYR A 102 -8.26 -12.36 0.30
N ILE A 103 -8.24 -13.06 1.43
CA ILE A 103 -6.98 -13.37 2.15
C ILE A 103 -6.04 -14.21 1.29
N GLY A 104 -6.49 -15.37 0.84
CA GLY A 104 -5.69 -16.27 0.00
C GLY A 104 -5.13 -15.59 -1.25
N PRO A 105 -5.97 -14.99 -2.11
CA PRO A 105 -5.53 -14.29 -3.32
C PRO A 105 -4.54 -13.14 -3.05
N CYS A 106 -4.70 -12.40 -1.95
CA CYS A 106 -3.75 -11.34 -1.58
C CYS A 106 -2.37 -11.93 -1.31
N PHE A 107 -2.29 -12.94 -0.44
CA PHE A 107 -1.02 -13.56 -0.07
C PHE A 107 -0.40 -14.43 -1.18
N GLU A 108 -1.20 -14.95 -2.12
CA GLU A 108 -0.68 -15.55 -3.35
C GLU A 108 0.16 -14.55 -4.16
N GLU A 109 -0.27 -13.29 -4.27
CA GLU A 109 0.54 -12.25 -4.93
C GLU A 109 1.72 -11.80 -4.06
N LEU A 110 1.51 -11.59 -2.76
CA LEU A 110 2.58 -11.17 -1.84
C LEU A 110 3.71 -12.22 -1.73
N SER A 111 3.42 -13.50 -1.96
CA SER A 111 4.45 -14.56 -2.00
C SER A 111 5.51 -14.36 -3.10
N ARG A 112 5.26 -13.45 -4.05
CA ARG A 112 6.18 -13.12 -5.15
C ARG A 112 7.10 -11.95 -4.83
N LEU A 113 6.96 -11.33 -3.65
CA LEU A 113 7.91 -10.34 -3.16
C LEU A 113 9.30 -10.96 -3.00
N LYS A 114 10.34 -10.17 -3.26
CA LYS A 114 11.73 -10.61 -3.20
C LYS A 114 12.53 -9.61 -2.40
N ALA A 115 13.21 -10.12 -1.37
CA ALA A 115 14.14 -9.35 -0.55
C ALA A 115 15.24 -10.30 -0.03
N ASP A 116 16.50 -9.90 -0.18
CA ASP A 116 17.64 -10.76 0.12
C ASP A 116 17.79 -11.07 1.62
N MET A 117 17.35 -10.15 2.48
CA MET A 117 17.45 -10.26 3.94
C MET A 117 16.09 -10.59 4.59
N GLY A 118 15.06 -10.86 3.79
CA GLY A 118 13.78 -11.36 4.26
C GLY A 118 12.63 -10.35 4.17
N ILE A 119 11.43 -10.89 4.40
CA ILE A 119 10.16 -10.18 4.35
C ILE A 119 9.49 -10.37 5.70
N PHE A 120 9.16 -9.26 6.35
CA PHE A 120 8.63 -9.25 7.71
C PHE A 120 7.30 -8.53 7.72
N GLY A 121 6.36 -8.96 8.56
CA GLY A 121 5.05 -8.33 8.59
C GLY A 121 4.33 -8.46 9.92
N VAL A 122 3.40 -7.54 10.16
CA VAL A 122 2.43 -7.63 11.25
C VAL A 122 1.01 -7.68 10.68
N THR A 123 0.05 -8.08 11.51
CA THR A 123 -1.38 -7.98 11.20
C THR A 123 -1.88 -6.59 11.57
N GLY A 124 -2.74 -6.02 10.73
CA GLY A 124 -3.53 -4.83 11.05
C GLY A 124 -4.91 -5.18 11.61
N ASN A 125 -5.68 -4.16 11.96
CA ASN A 125 -7.02 -4.37 12.52
C ASN A 125 -7.99 -5.00 11.51
N HIS A 126 -7.89 -4.68 10.22
CA HIS A 126 -8.75 -5.30 9.22
C HIS A 126 -8.45 -6.79 9.04
N ASP A 127 -7.18 -7.18 9.16
CA ASP A 127 -6.77 -8.58 9.10
C ASP A 127 -7.31 -9.34 10.31
N GLU A 128 -7.23 -8.74 11.50
CA GLU A 128 -7.78 -9.31 12.73
C GLU A 128 -9.31 -9.43 12.69
N TRP A 129 -10.01 -8.39 12.22
CA TRP A 129 -11.47 -8.40 12.13
C TRP A 129 -11.99 -9.37 11.07
N THR A 130 -11.24 -9.60 10.00
CA THR A 130 -11.64 -10.50 8.91
C THR A 130 -11.39 -11.95 9.31
N ASP A 131 -10.13 -12.33 9.54
CA ASP A 131 -9.73 -13.61 10.14
C ASP A 131 -8.23 -13.59 10.45
N TYR A 132 -7.90 -13.36 11.73
CA TYR A 132 -6.51 -13.33 12.20
C TYR A 132 -5.74 -14.62 11.87
N ASN A 133 -6.32 -15.78 12.18
CA ASN A 133 -5.61 -17.07 12.09
C ASN A 133 -5.32 -17.44 10.64
N LEU A 134 -6.30 -17.20 9.75
CA LEU A 134 -6.13 -17.43 8.33
C LEU A 134 -5.11 -16.46 7.73
N THR A 135 -5.14 -15.18 8.13
CA THR A 135 -4.16 -14.18 7.69
C THR A 135 -2.74 -14.62 8.07
N VAL A 136 -2.49 -14.92 9.35
CA VAL A 136 -1.17 -15.36 9.83
C VAL A 136 -0.70 -16.60 9.08
N LYS A 137 -1.58 -17.60 8.91
CA LYS A 137 -1.25 -18.80 8.15
C LYS A 137 -0.87 -18.48 6.70
N CYS A 138 -1.58 -17.55 6.05
CA CYS A 138 -1.27 -17.12 4.69
C CYS A 138 0.03 -16.30 4.60
N MET A 139 0.33 -15.46 5.60
CA MET A 139 1.61 -14.77 5.72
C MET A 139 2.77 -15.78 5.77
N GLU A 140 2.70 -16.74 6.68
CA GLU A 140 3.73 -17.77 6.85
C GLU A 140 3.93 -18.59 5.56
N ASN A 141 2.83 -19.02 4.92
CA ASN A 141 2.89 -19.75 3.65
C ASN A 141 3.48 -18.92 2.49
N ALA A 142 3.34 -17.60 2.54
CA ALA A 142 3.91 -16.68 1.57
C ALA A 142 5.39 -16.35 1.85
N GLY A 143 5.99 -16.95 2.88
CA GLY A 143 7.37 -16.68 3.27
C GLY A 143 7.56 -15.37 4.04
N ILE A 144 6.46 -14.82 4.60
CA ILE A 144 6.49 -13.61 5.41
C ILE A 144 6.67 -14.01 6.87
N THR A 145 7.72 -13.49 7.49
CA THR A 145 7.98 -13.66 8.91
C THR A 145 7.06 -12.76 9.73
N VAL A 146 6.10 -13.36 10.44
CA VAL A 146 5.12 -12.64 11.25
C VAL A 146 5.75 -12.12 12.53
N LEU A 147 5.72 -10.80 12.76
CA LEU A 147 6.34 -10.12 13.89
C LEU A 147 5.35 -9.62 14.97
N SER A 148 4.12 -10.14 15.02
CA SER A 148 3.12 -9.74 16.02
C SER A 148 3.61 -10.05 17.45
N ASN A 149 3.81 -9.00 18.26
CA ASN A 149 4.38 -9.06 19.62
C ASN A 149 5.75 -9.77 19.71
N ARG A 150 6.56 -9.69 18.65
CA ARG A 150 7.94 -10.19 18.64
C ARG A 150 8.85 -9.25 17.87
N ALA A 151 10.15 -9.44 18.06
CA ALA A 151 11.19 -8.74 17.32
C ALA A 151 12.20 -9.75 16.79
N GLU A 152 12.90 -9.37 15.74
CA GLU A 152 13.93 -10.20 15.13
C GLU A 152 15.18 -9.37 14.90
N TRP A 153 16.33 -9.94 15.25
CA TRP A 153 17.63 -9.34 14.97
C TRP A 153 18.03 -9.73 13.55
N LEU A 154 18.32 -8.74 12.73
CA LEU A 154 18.90 -8.97 11.42
C LEU A 154 20.41 -9.01 11.54
N GLU A 155 21.01 -10.07 11.02
CA GLU A 155 22.45 -10.24 10.97
C GLU A 155 22.91 -10.21 9.51
N ASN A 156 23.94 -9.43 9.21
CA ASN A 156 24.60 -9.44 7.91
C ASN A 156 26.08 -9.76 8.08
N TRP A 157 26.47 -11.01 7.88
CA TRP A 157 27.85 -11.46 8.08
C TRP A 157 28.83 -10.96 7.00
N GLY A 158 28.35 -10.17 6.03
CA GLY A 158 29.13 -9.70 4.89
C GLY A 158 29.37 -10.82 3.87
N ARG A 159 29.49 -10.44 2.60
CA ARG A 159 30.21 -11.24 1.60
C ARG A 159 31.56 -10.59 1.36
#